data_AF-A0A804P9B2-F1
#
_entry.id   AF-A0A804P9B2-F1
#
_cell.length_a   1.000
_cell.length_b   1.000
_cell.length_c   1.000
_cell.angle_alpha   90.00
_cell.angle_beta   90.00
_cell.angle_gamma   90.00
#
_symmetry.space_group_name_H-M   'P 1'
#
loop_
_entity.id
_entity.type
_entity.pdbx_description
1 polymer ?
#
loop_
_entity_poly.entity_id
_entity_poly.type
_entity_poly.pdbx_seq_one_letter_code
_entity_poly.pdbx_strand_id
1 'polypeptide(L)'
;MDTDKWCDAQVGHYIGIDASASGVNYARELWENRRKPFTAEFIELDPSDDGFEAQVQEKGIQADMVCCMQHLQSCFENEERAKKLLNNVSSLPKPGGYFFGITPDSSTIWTKYQKNVEAAHNKGLKTVPNSIRSENYTITFEVEEEKYELKLYTKYT
;
A
#
# COMPACT_ATOMS: atom_id res chain seq x y z
N MET A 1 6.53 -1.41 -12.12
CA MET A 1 6.33 -0.14 -12.84
C MET A 1 5.84 -0.43 -14.26
N ASP A 2 4.77 0.24 -14.71
CA ASP A 2 4.02 -0.18 -15.91
C ASP A 2 4.21 0.76 -17.11
N THR A 3 5.45 0.90 -17.61
CA THR A 3 5.80 1.85 -18.68
C THR A 3 5.15 1.54 -20.03
N ASP A 4 4.63 0.33 -20.25
CA ASP A 4 3.84 -0.02 -21.45
C ASP A 4 2.46 0.66 -21.43
N LYS A 5 1.72 0.55 -20.32
CA LYS A 5 0.40 1.18 -20.19
C LYS A 5 0.46 2.70 -20.39
N TRP A 6 1.51 3.33 -19.87
CA TRP A 6 1.70 4.77 -20.01
C TRP A 6 2.15 5.19 -21.42
N CYS A 7 2.81 4.28 -22.14
CA CYS A 7 3.08 4.47 -23.57
C CYS A 7 1.78 4.49 -24.37
N ASP A 8 0.88 3.54 -24.09
CA ASP A 8 -0.42 3.44 -24.77
C ASP A 8 -1.30 4.66 -24.45
N ALA A 9 -1.20 5.18 -23.23
CA ALA A 9 -1.86 6.41 -22.80
C ALA A 9 -1.21 7.70 -23.36
N GLN A 10 -0.11 7.59 -24.12
CA GLN A 10 0.58 8.70 -24.76
C GLN A 10 1.00 9.83 -23.80
N VAL A 11 1.49 9.46 -22.61
CA VAL A 11 2.00 10.47 -21.65
C VAL A 11 3.21 11.21 -22.23
N GLY A 12 3.38 12.47 -21.86
CA GLY A 12 4.57 13.25 -22.27
C GLY A 12 5.82 12.93 -21.44
N HIS A 13 5.63 12.63 -20.15
CA HIS A 13 6.70 12.32 -19.21
C HIS A 13 6.21 11.33 -18.14
N TYR A 14 7.09 10.45 -17.68
CA TYR A 14 6.79 9.43 -16.66
C TYR A 14 7.83 9.46 -15.53
N ILE A 15 7.37 9.49 -14.29
CA ILE A 15 8.23 9.37 -13.12
C ILE A 15 7.90 8.08 -12.40
N GLY A 16 8.83 7.13 -12.41
CA GLY A 16 8.73 5.87 -11.70
C GLY A 16 9.41 5.97 -10.33
N ILE A 17 8.63 5.86 -9.26
CA ILE A 17 9.13 5.82 -7.88
C ILE A 17 8.90 4.43 -7.30
N ASP A 18 9.93 3.84 -6.71
CA ASP A 18 9.83 2.57 -5.97
C ASP A 18 10.86 2.57 -4.85
N ALA A 19 10.55 1.95 -3.71
CA ALA A 19 11.48 1.86 -2.58
C ALA A 19 12.62 0.86 -2.83
N SER A 20 12.53 0.05 -3.88
CA SER A 20 13.52 -0.97 -4.24
C SER A 20 14.46 -0.48 -5.34
N ALA A 21 15.74 -0.31 -5.01
CA ALA A 21 16.81 -0.04 -5.99
C ALA A 21 16.77 -0.99 -7.20
N SER A 22 16.58 -2.29 -6.94
CA SER A 22 16.53 -3.30 -8.00
C SER A 22 15.30 -3.15 -8.88
N GLY A 23 14.14 -2.83 -8.31
CA GLY A 23 12.91 -2.54 -9.05
C GLY A 23 13.05 -1.31 -9.96
N VAL A 24 13.65 -0.24 -9.43
CA VAL A 24 13.96 1.00 -10.17
C VAL A 24 14.91 0.72 -11.33
N ASN A 25 16.02 0.01 -11.08
CA ASN A 25 17.02 -0.30 -12.10
C ASN A 25 16.46 -1.18 -13.20
N TYR A 26 15.70 -2.22 -12.84
CA TYR A 26 15.03 -3.09 -13.80
C TYR A 26 14.05 -2.30 -14.70
N ALA A 27 13.25 -1.42 -14.12
CA ALA A 27 12.30 -0.60 -14.86
C ALA A 27 13.00 0.38 -15.83
N ARG A 28 14.12 0.97 -15.39
CA ARG A 28 14.95 1.85 -16.22
C ARG A 28 15.50 1.11 -17.44
N GLU A 29 16.16 -0.04 -17.23
CA GLU A 29 16.72 -0.86 -18.31
C GLU A 29 15.63 -1.30 -19.30
N LEU A 30 14.45 -1.70 -18.80
CA LEU A 30 13.33 -2.09 -19.65
C LEU A 30 12.83 -0.93 -20.51
N TRP A 31 12.74 0.28 -19.95
CA TRP A 31 12.34 1.48 -20.68
C TRP A 31 13.39 1.88 -21.73
N GLU A 32 14.69 1.89 -21.38
CA GLU A 32 15.79 2.23 -22.27
C GLU A 32 15.86 1.29 -23.48
N ASN A 33 15.72 -0.01 -23.25
CA ASN A 33 15.76 -1.03 -24.30
C ASN A 33 14.58 -0.93 -25.28
N ARG A 34 13.44 -0.37 -24.85
CA ARG A 34 12.21 -0.28 -25.66
C ARG A 34 12.06 1.02 -26.44
N ARG A 35 12.96 2.01 -26.26
CA ARG A 35 12.95 3.31 -26.95
C ARG A 35 11.54 3.95 -27.01
N LYS A 36 10.91 4.07 -25.84
CA LYS A 36 9.54 4.60 -25.73
C LYS A 36 9.47 6.09 -26.13
N PRO A 37 8.34 6.57 -26.68
CA PRO A 37 8.20 7.91 -27.26
C PRO A 37 7.99 9.03 -26.22
N PHE A 38 8.27 8.80 -24.94
CA PHE A 38 8.10 9.75 -23.84
C PHE A 38 9.34 9.74 -22.96
N THR A 39 9.68 10.86 -22.30
CA THR A 39 10.82 10.90 -21.37
C THR A 39 10.45 10.25 -20.04
N ALA A 40 11.42 9.61 -19.37
CA ALA A 40 11.16 8.98 -18.09
C ALA A 40 12.30 9.19 -17.08
N GLU A 41 11.92 9.31 -15.81
CA GLU A 41 12.83 9.30 -14.66
C GLU A 41 12.47 8.15 -13.72
N PHE A 42 13.49 7.54 -13.12
CA PHE A 42 13.34 6.40 -12.23
C PHE A 42 14.10 6.67 -10.94
N ILE A 43 13.38 6.73 -9.82
CA ILE A 43 13.85 7.22 -8.53
C ILE A 43 13.62 6.15 -7.47
N GLU A 44 14.68 5.81 -6.74
CA GLU A 44 14.59 4.97 -5.55
C GLU A 44 14.18 5.84 -4.36
N LEU A 45 12.93 5.67 -3.91
CA LEU A 45 12.36 6.47 -2.83
C LEU A 45 11.11 5.79 -2.25
N ASP A 46 10.99 5.74 -0.92
CA ASP A 46 9.77 5.31 -0.22
C ASP A 46 8.87 6.54 0.04
N PRO A 47 7.63 6.57 -0.49
CA PRO A 47 6.73 7.68 -0.23
C PRO A 47 6.24 7.80 1.22
N SER A 48 6.55 6.83 2.08
CA SER A 48 6.29 6.87 3.52
C SER A 48 7.47 7.40 4.34
N ASP A 49 8.60 7.73 3.70
CA ASP A 49 9.82 8.17 4.36
C ASP A 49 9.87 9.69 4.60
N ASP A 50 10.62 10.10 5.63
CA ASP A 50 10.74 11.51 6.04
C ASP A 50 11.48 12.37 5.01
N GLY A 51 12.38 11.76 4.24
CA GLY A 51 13.14 12.44 3.18
C GLY A 51 12.38 12.66 1.87
N PHE A 52 11.16 12.10 1.73
CA PHE A 52 10.44 12.09 0.46
C PHE A 52 10.19 13.51 -0.07
N GLU A 53 9.57 14.35 0.75
CA GLU A 53 9.15 15.69 0.35
C GLU A 53 10.35 16.53 -0.09
N ALA A 54 11.45 16.50 0.69
CA ALA A 54 12.66 17.23 0.37
C ALA A 54 13.27 16.81 -0.98
N GLN A 55 13.34 15.50 -1.26
CA GLN A 55 13.89 14.99 -2.52
C GLN A 55 13.01 15.33 -3.72
N VAL A 56 11.69 15.26 -3.55
CA VAL A 56 10.72 15.64 -4.59
C VAL A 56 10.79 17.13 -4.90
N GLN A 57 10.89 17.97 -3.86
CA GLN A 57 11.02 19.41 -4.00
C GLN A 57 12.36 19.80 -4.65
N GLU A 58 13.47 19.19 -4.24
CA GLU A 58 14.79 19.43 -4.85
C GLU A 58 14.79 19.11 -6.35
N LYS A 59 14.10 18.03 -6.74
CA LYS A 59 13.94 17.63 -8.15
C LYS A 59 12.86 18.42 -8.90
N GLY A 60 12.09 19.26 -8.20
CA GLY A 60 10.99 20.03 -8.80
C GLY A 60 9.87 19.15 -9.36
N ILE A 61 9.64 17.97 -8.76
CA ILE A 61 8.66 17.01 -9.26
C ILE A 61 7.24 17.53 -9.04
N GLN A 62 6.48 17.63 -10.13
CA GLN A 62 5.03 17.84 -10.13
C GLN A 62 4.39 17.00 -11.22
N ALA A 63 3.20 16.47 -10.94
CA ALA A 63 2.50 15.58 -11.86
C ALA A 63 1.05 16.02 -12.08
N ASP A 64 0.51 15.75 -13.28
CA ASP A 64 -0.92 15.91 -13.54
C ASP A 64 -1.73 14.73 -12.96
N MET A 65 -1.10 13.56 -12.88
CA MET A 65 -1.65 12.33 -12.29
C MET A 65 -0.58 11.59 -11.49
N VAL A 66 -0.98 11.08 -10.33
CA VAL A 66 -0.14 10.22 -9.48
C VAL A 66 -0.87 8.88 -9.32
N CYS A 67 -0.16 7.76 -9.47
CA CYS A 67 -0.76 6.43 -9.42
C CYS A 67 0.04 5.47 -8.54
N CYS A 68 -0.63 4.87 -7.54
CA CYS A 68 -0.09 3.81 -6.70
C CYS A 68 -0.89 2.51 -6.91
N MET A 69 -0.53 1.76 -7.95
CA MET A 69 -1.33 0.61 -8.41
C MET A 69 -0.95 -0.73 -7.75
N GLN A 70 0.15 -0.76 -7.00
CA GLN A 70 0.61 -1.92 -6.26
C GLN A 70 1.22 -1.45 -4.93
N HIS A 71 1.16 -2.30 -3.92
CA HIS A 71 1.79 -2.09 -2.61
C HIS A 71 1.32 -0.86 -1.81
N LEU A 72 0.22 -0.21 -2.20
CA LEU A 72 -0.35 0.89 -1.42
C LEU A 72 -0.62 0.48 0.03
N GLN A 73 -1.06 -0.76 0.24
CA GLN A 73 -1.36 -1.26 1.58
C GLN A 73 -0.15 -1.32 2.52
N SER A 74 1.07 -1.32 1.99
CA SER A 74 2.30 -1.41 2.79
C SER A 74 2.51 -0.18 3.68
N CYS A 75 1.89 0.96 3.36
CA CYS A 75 1.97 2.15 4.23
C CYS A 75 1.14 2.00 5.51
N PHE A 76 0.17 1.08 5.56
CA PHE A 76 -0.71 0.89 6.71
C PHE A 76 -0.12 -0.02 7.79
N GLU A 77 1.19 -0.27 7.74
CA GLU A 77 1.91 -0.95 8.84
C GLU A 77 1.72 -0.23 10.17
N ASN A 78 1.73 1.10 10.16
CA ASN A 78 1.34 1.92 11.30
C ASN A 78 0.74 3.26 10.84
N GLU A 79 0.08 3.94 11.77
CA GLU A 79 -0.62 5.20 11.49
C GLU A 79 0.34 6.31 10.99
N GLU A 80 1.56 6.36 11.52
CA GLU A 80 2.55 7.38 11.16
C GLU A 80 2.97 7.23 9.69
N ARG A 81 3.32 6.03 9.26
CA ARG A 81 3.69 5.73 7.86
C ARG A 81 2.55 6.03 6.90
N ALA A 82 1.31 5.67 7.25
CA ALA A 82 0.14 5.94 6.44
C ALA A 82 -0.10 7.46 6.28
N LYS A 83 0.00 8.22 7.37
CA LYS A 83 -0.12 9.69 7.33
C LYS A 83 0.99 10.33 6.50
N LYS A 84 2.23 9.89 6.66
CA LYS A 84 3.37 10.37 5.86
C LYS A 84 3.13 10.11 4.38
N LEU A 85 2.75 8.89 4.01
CA LEU A 85 2.42 8.55 2.63
C LEU A 85 1.34 9.46 2.08
N LEU A 86 0.20 9.61 2.78
CA LEU A 86 -0.91 10.45 2.32
C LEU A 86 -0.50 11.91 2.14
N ASN A 87 0.25 12.48 3.08
CA ASN A 87 0.76 13.85 2.98
C ASN A 87 1.68 14.00 1.75
N ASN A 88 2.65 13.09 1.63
CA ASN A 88 3.65 13.08 0.56
C ASN A 88 3.03 12.90 -0.83
N VAL A 89 2.11 11.95 -1.01
CA VAL A 89 1.48 11.73 -2.32
C VAL A 89 0.48 12.82 -2.67
N SER A 90 -0.12 13.49 -1.67
CA SER A 90 -1.07 14.58 -1.91
C SER A 90 -0.43 15.89 -2.34
N SER A 91 0.88 16.07 -2.13
CA SER A 91 1.61 17.29 -2.53
C SER A 91 2.16 17.24 -3.96
N LEU A 92 2.21 16.05 -4.57
CA LEU A 92 2.72 15.83 -5.93
C LEU A 92 1.80 16.34 -7.05
N PRO A 93 0.46 16.17 -6.98
CA PRO A 93 -0.42 16.60 -8.05
C PRO A 93 -0.48 18.12 -8.14
N LYS A 94 -0.45 18.65 -9.36
CA LYS A 94 -0.79 20.05 -9.63
C LYS A 94 -2.24 20.34 -9.23
N PRO A 95 -2.62 21.62 -9.02
CA PRO A 95 -4.03 21.98 -8.85
C PRO A 95 -4.90 21.39 -9.98
N GLY A 96 -5.92 20.61 -9.61
CA GLY A 96 -6.79 19.88 -10.54
C GLY A 96 -6.29 18.50 -10.97
N GLY A 97 -5.11 18.08 -10.51
CA GLY A 97 -4.57 16.74 -10.70
C GLY A 97 -5.24 15.69 -9.82
N TYR A 98 -4.95 14.42 -10.12
CA TYR A 98 -5.58 13.28 -9.45
C TYR A 98 -4.56 12.31 -8.86
N PHE A 99 -4.91 11.74 -7.71
CA PHE A 99 -4.23 10.58 -7.15
C PHE A 99 -5.13 9.35 -7.29
N PHE A 100 -4.60 8.31 -7.94
CA PHE A 100 -5.26 7.01 -8.08
C PHE A 100 -4.48 5.96 -7.30
N GLY A 101 -5.20 5.05 -6.64
CA GLY A 101 -4.59 3.96 -5.91
C GLY A 101 -5.47 2.71 -5.90
N ILE A 102 -4.83 1.56 -5.78
CA ILE A 102 -5.52 0.29 -5.54
C ILE A 102 -5.05 -0.25 -4.20
N THR A 103 -6.01 -0.55 -3.31
CA THR A 103 -5.77 -1.19 -2.03
C THR A 103 -6.80 -2.31 -1.81
N PRO A 104 -6.47 -3.39 -1.09
CA PRO A 104 -7.45 -4.39 -0.68
C PRO A 104 -8.63 -3.78 0.09
N ASP A 105 -9.85 -4.25 -0.20
CA ASP A 105 -11.06 -3.85 0.51
C ASP A 105 -11.13 -4.51 1.90
N SER A 106 -11.07 -3.67 2.95
CA SER A 106 -11.13 -4.08 4.35
C SER A 106 -12.43 -4.79 4.72
N SER A 107 -13.57 -4.41 4.12
CA SER A 107 -14.87 -5.04 4.38
C SER A 107 -14.90 -6.48 3.84
N THR A 108 -14.32 -6.68 2.66
CA THR A 108 -14.17 -8.01 2.07
C THR A 108 -13.23 -8.90 2.90
N ILE A 109 -12.10 -8.33 3.36
CA ILE A 109 -11.16 -9.02 4.24
C ILE A 109 -11.86 -9.43 5.54
N TRP A 110 -12.56 -8.49 6.18
CA TRP A 110 -13.29 -8.74 7.41
C TRP A 110 -14.38 -9.81 7.25
N THR A 111 -15.19 -9.72 6.19
CA THR A 111 -16.24 -10.70 5.89
C THR A 111 -15.67 -12.12 5.71
N LYS A 112 -14.52 -12.26 5.04
CA LYS A 112 -13.84 -13.56 4.89
C LYS A 112 -13.35 -14.09 6.24
N TYR A 113 -12.82 -13.21 7.09
CA TYR A 113 -12.33 -13.59 8.41
C TYR A 113 -13.48 -14.11 9.29
N GLN A 114 -14.59 -13.38 9.33
CA GLN A 114 -15.79 -13.78 10.08
C GLN A 114 -16.29 -15.16 9.66
N LYS A 115 -16.36 -15.44 8.35
CA LYS A 115 -16.75 -16.77 7.86
C LYS A 115 -15.79 -17.88 8.31
N ASN A 116 -14.49 -17.61 8.37
CA ASN A 116 -13.50 -18.58 8.86
C ASN A 116 -13.69 -18.84 10.37
N VAL A 117 -13.97 -17.80 11.15
CA VAL A 117 -14.30 -17.88 12.58
C VAL A 117 -15.54 -18.76 12.79
N GLU A 118 -16.62 -18.48 12.08
CA GLU A 118 -17.87 -19.25 12.15
C GLU A 118 -17.66 -20.72 11.78
N ALA A 119 -16.92 -20.99 10.70
CA ALA A 119 -16.61 -22.35 10.26
C ALA A 119 -15.75 -23.12 11.28
N ALA A 120 -14.82 -22.44 11.95
CA ALA A 120 -14.00 -23.04 13.01
C ALA A 120 -14.84 -23.41 14.23
N HIS A 121 -15.73 -22.51 14.67
CA HIS A 121 -16.68 -22.78 15.75
C HIS A 121 -17.61 -23.95 15.43
N ASN A 122 -18.18 -23.99 14.22
CA ASN A 122 -19.06 -25.08 13.78
C ASN A 122 -18.34 -26.45 13.75
N LYS A 123 -17.02 -26.46 13.57
CA LYS A 123 -16.18 -27.67 13.63
C LYS A 123 -15.69 -28.00 15.04
N GLY A 124 -16.05 -27.22 16.05
CA GLY A 124 -15.58 -27.40 17.43
C GLY A 124 -14.08 -27.16 17.60
N LEU A 125 -13.44 -26.40 16.71
CA LEU A 125 -12.03 -26.05 16.83
C LEU A 125 -11.84 -25.08 18.00
N LYS A 126 -10.85 -25.36 18.86
CA LYS A 126 -10.50 -24.49 19.99
C LYS A 126 -9.75 -23.23 19.58
N THR A 127 -9.14 -23.23 18.40
CA THR A 127 -8.36 -22.12 17.87
C THR A 127 -8.89 -21.73 16.50
N VAL A 128 -9.09 -20.44 16.30
CA VAL A 128 -9.47 -19.85 15.02
C VAL A 128 -8.20 -19.44 14.29
N PRO A 129 -8.09 -19.69 12.97
CA PRO A 129 -6.98 -19.16 12.18
C PRO A 129 -6.92 -17.64 12.29
N ASN A 130 -5.79 -17.10 12.74
CA ASN A 130 -5.56 -15.65 12.83
C ASN A 130 -5.14 -15.03 11.49
N SER A 131 -5.38 -15.69 10.37
CA SER A 131 -4.99 -15.19 9.06
C SER A 131 -5.97 -15.56 7.97
N ILE A 132 -6.00 -14.74 6.92
CA ILE A 132 -6.65 -15.01 5.65
C ILE A 132 -5.59 -15.13 4.58
N ARG A 133 -5.63 -16.23 3.83
CA ARG A 133 -4.74 -16.48 2.71
C ARG A 133 -5.51 -16.56 1.39
N SER A 134 -4.94 -15.99 0.35
CA SER A 134 -5.27 -16.26 -1.05
C SER A 134 -3.99 -16.64 -1.80
N GLU A 135 -4.08 -16.86 -3.11
CA GLU A 135 -2.91 -17.05 -3.98
C GLU A 135 -1.98 -15.82 -4.00
N ASN A 136 -2.53 -14.63 -3.79
CA ASN A 136 -1.81 -13.36 -4.00
C ASN A 136 -1.44 -12.63 -2.70
N TYR A 137 -1.99 -13.03 -1.55
CA TYR A 137 -1.72 -12.37 -0.28
C TYR A 137 -1.98 -13.26 0.94
N THR A 138 -1.29 -12.97 2.04
CA THR A 138 -1.64 -13.44 3.38
C THR A 138 -1.81 -12.21 4.28
N ILE A 139 -2.96 -12.12 4.96
CA ILE A 139 -3.23 -11.10 5.98
C ILE A 139 -3.27 -11.82 7.30
N THR A 140 -2.43 -11.39 8.25
CA THR A 140 -2.41 -11.90 9.62
C THR A 140 -3.00 -10.83 10.51
N PHE A 141 -3.94 -11.23 11.36
CA PHE A 141 -4.50 -10.38 12.40
C PHE A 141 -3.62 -10.50 13.63
N GLU A 142 -3.28 -9.35 14.22
CA GLU A 142 -2.64 -9.31 15.52
C GLU A 142 -3.59 -9.96 16.54
N VAL A 143 -3.08 -10.94 17.26
CA VAL A 143 -3.80 -11.54 18.38
C VAL A 143 -3.36 -10.78 19.60
N GLU A 144 -4.13 -9.79 20.04
CA GLU A 144 -3.96 -9.31 21.41
C GLU A 144 -4.27 -10.50 22.34
N GLU A 145 -3.30 -10.88 23.18
CA GLU A 145 -3.60 -11.70 24.35
C GLU A 145 -4.50 -10.86 25.26
N GLU A 146 -5.80 -11.01 25.05
CA GLU A 146 -6.88 -10.44 25.85
C GLU A 146 -6.72 -10.85 27.34
N LYS A 147 -5.90 -10.12 28.11
CA LYS A 147 -5.92 -10.14 29.59
C LYS A 147 -7.14 -9.36 30.09
N TYR A 148 -8.34 -9.87 29.86
CA TYR A 148 -9.50 -9.40 30.62
C TYR A 148 -9.54 -10.18 31.93
N GLU A 149 -9.03 -9.59 32.99
CA GLU A 149 -9.38 -10.04 34.35
C GLU A 149 -10.90 -9.87 34.54
N LEU A 150 -11.64 -10.96 34.46
CA LEU A 150 -13.03 -11.02 34.92
C LEU A 150 -13.05 -10.80 36.44
N LYS A 151 -13.20 -9.53 36.86
CA LYS A 151 -13.47 -9.19 38.26
C LYS A 151 -14.94 -9.42 38.57
N LEU A 152 -15.25 -10.61 39.06
CA LEU A 152 -16.54 -10.92 39.68
C LEU A 152 -16.60 -10.23 41.04
N TYR A 153 -17.41 -9.19 41.17
CA TYR A 153 -17.75 -8.60 42.47
C TYR A 153 -19.06 -9.21 42.96
N THR A 154 -18.98 -10.13 43.92
CA THR A 154 -20.15 -10.59 44.68
C THR A 154 -20.41 -9.60 45.82
N LYS A 155 -21.48 -8.79 45.72
CA LYS A 155 -22.02 -8.08 46.88
C LYS A 155 -22.89 -9.06 47.66
N TYR A 156 -22.47 -9.39 48.87
CA TYR A 156 -23.38 -9.96 49.88
C TYR A 156 -24.07 -8.78 50.59
N THR A 157 -25.39 -8.74 50.53
CA THR A 157 -26.25 -7.95 51.44
C THR A 157 -26.45 -8.69 52.74
#